data_AF-A0A7C7FLR4-F1
#
_entry.id   AF-A0A7C7FLR4-F1
#
_cell.length_a   1.000
_cell.length_b   1.000
_cell.length_c   1.000
_cell.angle_alpha   90.00
_cell.angle_beta   90.00
_cell.angle_gamma   90.00
#
_symmetry.space_group_name_H-M   'P 1'
#
loop_
_entity.id
_entity.type
_entity.pdbx_description
1 polymer ?
#
loop_
_entity_poly.entity_id
_entity_poly.type
_entity_poly.pdbx_seq_one_letter_code
_entity_poly.pdbx_strand_id
1 'polypeptide(L)'
;MKTYGKWPAPVSLKKLVETPSLPLQWAVPNLIPQGLAILAGASKIGKSYLALNLALSVANGENALGASLYPCQVGDVLFCCLEDSNRRIRTRAIELAEAVGWGIPDQIEVTTVMPRLREESEDEMNGVEYMQQWYEAKANPKLIVIDMWEYFRPVMKKGRGIGNAYNIEYELLKDLQAFARRNEGITVLLVHHLRKSTGHGDIIDQVSGSAAMVGAPDTVAIFRRTGENQLQGILHLKGRDIAETELLLQGGEDHWWNLVGQEDTVRKVSLSKERREIIDLLTEMDKPLSPKEIGVYLGKDDGAIRQLLYKLHNQPKPLIKKVGDKYALPNISNSSNASKGSNTVISNISNGDNG
;
A
#
# COMPACT_ATOMS: atom_id res chain seq x y z
N MET A 1 -7.95 17.50 30.96
CA MET A 1 -8.90 18.32 30.16
C MET A 1 -10.03 18.76 31.07
N LYS A 2 -10.52 20.02 30.97
CA LYS A 2 -11.80 20.38 31.61
C LYS A 2 -12.93 19.72 30.84
N THR A 3 -13.86 19.07 31.52
CA THR A 3 -15.04 18.45 30.93
C THR A 3 -16.25 19.38 31.09
N TYR A 4 -17.04 19.55 30.04
CA TYR A 4 -18.38 20.15 30.15
C TYR A 4 -19.38 18.99 30.20
N GLY A 5 -19.69 18.49 31.40
CA GLY A 5 -20.48 17.28 31.57
C GLY A 5 -19.76 16.03 31.04
N LYS A 6 -20.42 15.23 30.19
CA LYS A 6 -19.85 14.00 29.58
C LYS A 6 -18.90 14.24 28.41
N TRP A 7 -18.70 15.49 27.97
CA TRP A 7 -17.95 15.80 26.75
C TRP A 7 -16.67 16.59 27.05
N PRO A 8 -15.58 16.35 26.30
CA PRO A 8 -14.37 17.15 26.42
C PRO A 8 -14.66 18.61 26.03
N ALA A 9 -14.07 19.56 26.73
CA ALA A 9 -14.21 20.97 26.38
C ALA A 9 -13.66 21.23 24.97
N PRO A 10 -14.36 22.03 24.14
CA PRO A 10 -13.81 22.48 22.88
C PRO A 10 -12.53 23.27 23.14
N VAL A 11 -11.52 23.05 22.29
CA VAL A 11 -10.25 23.77 22.32
C VAL A 11 -10.27 24.82 21.22
N SER A 12 -9.92 26.07 21.55
CA SER A 12 -9.82 27.12 20.52
C SER A 12 -8.74 26.76 19.50
N LEU A 13 -8.99 27.01 18.21
CA LEU A 13 -8.02 26.74 17.15
C LEU A 13 -6.66 27.42 17.41
N LYS A 14 -6.67 28.67 17.91
CA LYS A 14 -5.44 29.39 18.30
C LYS A 14 -4.61 28.59 19.30
N LYS A 15 -5.23 28.16 20.41
CA LYS A 15 -4.57 27.31 21.41
C LYS A 15 -4.06 26.00 20.83
N LEU A 16 -4.81 25.37 19.91
CA LEU A 16 -4.38 24.11 19.29
C LEU A 16 -3.12 24.32 18.45
N VAL A 17 -3.04 25.41 17.68
CA VAL A 17 -1.87 25.78 16.87
C VAL A 17 -0.67 26.18 17.74
N GLU A 18 -0.91 26.84 18.87
CA GLU A 18 0.13 27.23 19.83
C GLU A 18 0.61 26.07 20.72
N THR A 19 -0.15 24.98 20.81
CA THR A 19 0.24 23.80 21.57
C THR A 19 1.17 22.95 20.71
N PRO A 20 2.40 22.63 21.16
CA PRO A 20 3.28 21.72 20.43
C PRO A 20 2.59 20.39 20.19
N SER A 21 2.44 19.99 18.92
CA SER A 21 1.91 18.68 18.57
C SER A 21 2.96 17.61 18.87
N LEU A 22 2.55 16.53 19.53
CA LEU A 22 3.38 15.33 19.58
C LEU A 22 3.55 14.77 18.16
N PRO A 23 4.74 14.24 17.82
CA PRO A 23 4.96 13.67 16.50
C PRO A 23 4.01 12.50 16.28
N LEU A 24 3.51 12.38 15.04
CA LEU A 24 2.73 11.24 14.61
C LEU A 24 3.47 9.95 14.94
N GLN A 25 2.82 9.05 15.66
CA GLN A 25 3.36 7.73 15.96
C GLN A 25 3.05 6.77 14.81
N TRP A 26 3.87 5.72 14.71
CA TRP A 26 3.81 4.75 13.64
C TRP A 26 3.95 3.35 14.22
N ALA A 27 3.19 2.38 13.67
CA ALA A 27 3.61 0.99 13.75
C ALA A 27 4.78 0.77 12.80
N VAL A 28 4.67 1.23 11.55
CA VAL A 28 5.74 1.16 10.55
C VAL A 28 5.99 2.57 9.99
N PRO A 29 7.12 3.21 10.30
CA PRO A 29 7.38 4.58 9.86
C PRO A 29 7.23 4.76 8.35
N ASN A 30 6.61 5.87 7.94
CA ASN A 30 6.31 6.23 6.55
C ASN A 30 5.37 5.26 5.79
N LEU A 31 4.82 4.23 6.45
CA LEU A 31 3.99 3.22 5.82
C LEU A 31 2.66 3.01 6.53
N ILE A 32 2.69 2.73 7.83
CA ILE A 32 1.52 2.41 8.65
C ILE A 32 1.52 3.33 9.90
N PRO A 33 0.82 4.46 9.86
CA PRO A 33 0.68 5.36 11.00
C PRO A 33 -0.22 4.75 12.08
N GLN A 34 -0.17 5.32 13.29
CA GLN A 34 -1.12 5.01 14.37
C GLN A 34 -2.58 5.18 13.91
N GLY A 35 -3.51 4.44 14.52
CA GLY A 35 -4.92 4.45 14.15
C GLY A 35 -5.41 3.11 13.60
N LEU A 36 -6.56 3.14 12.91
CA LEU A 36 -7.10 1.95 12.25
C LEU A 36 -6.56 1.83 10.82
N ALA A 37 -5.81 0.76 10.57
CA ALA A 37 -5.35 0.36 9.24
C ALA A 37 -6.10 -0.89 8.75
N ILE A 38 -6.48 -0.93 7.48
CA ILE A 38 -7.06 -2.13 6.85
C ILE A 38 -6.12 -2.66 5.79
N LEU A 39 -5.74 -3.94 5.88
CA LEU A 39 -5.07 -4.68 4.82
C LEU A 39 -6.09 -5.55 4.07
N ALA A 40 -6.55 -5.05 2.92
CA ALA A 40 -7.57 -5.68 2.11
C ALA A 40 -7.00 -6.37 0.86
N GLY A 41 -7.67 -7.41 0.40
CA GLY A 41 -7.35 -8.05 -0.89
C GLY A 41 -8.05 -9.39 -1.05
N ALA A 42 -7.95 -9.97 -2.25
CA ALA A 42 -8.54 -11.29 -2.54
C ALA A 42 -8.06 -12.37 -1.55
N SER A 43 -8.84 -13.43 -1.36
CA SER A 43 -8.45 -14.54 -0.49
C SER A 43 -7.18 -15.24 -1.02
N LYS A 44 -6.36 -15.77 -0.10
CA LYS A 44 -5.15 -16.57 -0.39
C LYS A 44 -4.06 -15.89 -1.23
N ILE A 45 -4.00 -14.56 -1.24
CA ILE A 45 -2.93 -13.82 -1.93
C ILE A 45 -1.71 -13.53 -1.05
N GLY A 46 -1.68 -13.97 0.21
CA GLY A 46 -0.52 -13.73 1.11
C GLY A 46 -0.64 -12.52 2.05
N LYS A 47 -1.85 -12.00 2.30
CA LYS A 47 -2.08 -10.90 3.26
C LYS A 47 -1.62 -11.25 4.68
N SER A 48 -1.92 -12.46 5.14
CA SER A 48 -1.51 -12.95 6.46
C SER A 48 0.01 -13.00 6.61
N TYR A 49 0.73 -13.44 5.56
CA TYR A 49 2.19 -13.39 5.52
C TYR A 49 2.70 -11.95 5.52
N LEU A 50 2.11 -11.06 4.73
CA LEU A 50 2.48 -9.64 4.74
C LEU A 50 2.22 -8.98 6.10
N ALA A 51 1.09 -9.28 6.75
CA ALA A 51 0.79 -8.77 8.09
C ALA A 51 1.77 -9.31 9.14
N LEU A 52 2.13 -10.60 9.07
CA LEU A 52 3.11 -11.21 9.97
C LEU A 52 4.53 -10.68 9.72
N ASN A 53 4.89 -10.44 8.46
CA ASN A 53 6.14 -9.78 8.07
C ASN A 53 6.25 -8.39 8.72
N LEU A 54 5.20 -7.57 8.65
CA LEU A 54 5.18 -6.26 9.30
C LEU A 54 5.25 -6.41 10.84
N ALA A 55 4.47 -7.32 11.41
CA ALA A 55 4.47 -7.60 12.86
C ALA A 55 5.86 -7.99 13.40
N LEU A 56 6.56 -8.89 12.71
CA LEU A 56 7.93 -9.30 13.07
C LEU A 56 8.92 -8.13 12.93
N SER A 57 8.73 -7.26 11.94
CA SER A 57 9.59 -6.08 11.76
C SER A 57 9.41 -5.08 12.91
N VAL A 58 8.17 -4.84 13.34
CA VAL A 58 7.86 -3.98 14.49
C VAL A 58 8.39 -4.58 15.79
N ALA A 59 8.16 -5.88 16.02
CA ALA A 59 8.59 -6.54 17.24
C ALA A 59 10.12 -6.60 17.37
N ASN A 60 10.85 -6.83 16.27
CA ASN A 60 12.32 -6.79 16.28
C ASN A 60 12.91 -5.37 16.21
N GLY A 61 12.12 -4.36 15.81
CA GLY A 61 12.64 -3.02 15.52
C GLY A 61 13.54 -2.97 14.29
N GLU A 62 13.24 -3.80 13.29
CA GLU A 62 14.01 -3.94 12.06
C GLU A 62 13.29 -3.31 10.86
N ASN A 63 14.00 -3.10 9.76
CA ASN A 63 13.42 -2.50 8.56
C ASN A 63 12.27 -3.34 8.00
N ALA A 64 11.07 -2.76 7.92
CA ALA A 64 9.94 -3.41 7.30
C ALA A 64 10.15 -3.56 5.78
N LEU A 65 9.66 -4.67 5.23
CA LEU A 65 9.75 -4.99 3.80
C LEU A 65 11.18 -4.99 3.25
N GLY A 66 12.18 -5.24 4.11
CA GLY A 66 13.60 -5.24 3.73
C GLY A 66 14.12 -3.87 3.27
N ALA A 67 13.43 -2.78 3.59
CA ALA A 67 13.73 -1.45 3.06
C ALA A 67 14.04 -0.43 4.16
N SER A 68 15.19 0.24 4.05
CA SER A 68 15.61 1.31 4.98
C SER A 68 14.68 2.53 5.01
N LEU A 69 13.76 2.64 4.05
CA LEU A 69 12.70 3.67 4.04
C LEU A 69 11.69 3.47 5.19
N TYR A 70 11.59 2.25 5.72
CA TYR A 70 10.63 1.85 6.75
C TYR A 70 11.34 1.30 8.02
N PRO A 71 12.14 2.13 8.72
CA PRO A 71 12.93 1.69 9.86
C PRO A 71 12.06 1.56 11.12
N CYS A 72 11.63 0.34 11.47
CA CYS A 72 10.82 0.15 12.68
C CYS A 72 11.63 0.42 13.95
N GLN A 73 10.91 0.61 15.05
CA GLN A 73 11.46 0.60 16.40
C GLN A 73 10.82 -0.55 17.16
N VAL A 74 11.58 -1.18 18.06
CA VAL A 74 11.09 -2.28 18.89
C VAL A 74 9.79 -1.86 19.59
N GLY A 75 8.74 -2.64 19.41
CA GLY A 75 7.43 -2.38 20.02
C GLY A 75 6.67 -3.66 20.29
N ASP A 76 5.82 -3.62 21.31
CA ASP A 76 4.97 -4.75 21.66
C ASP A 76 3.90 -4.94 20.58
N VAL A 77 3.71 -6.20 20.17
CA VAL A 77 2.80 -6.61 19.10
C VAL A 77 1.88 -7.72 19.58
N LEU A 78 0.57 -7.55 19.37
CA LEU A 78 -0.41 -8.63 19.48
C LEU A 78 -0.80 -9.10 18.08
N PHE A 79 -0.62 -10.38 17.81
CA PHE A 79 -1.04 -10.99 16.55
C PHE A 79 -2.20 -11.97 16.78
N CYS A 80 -3.42 -11.51 16.51
CA CYS A 80 -4.64 -12.32 16.59
C CYS A 80 -4.84 -13.09 15.27
N CYS A 81 -4.28 -14.31 15.20
CA CYS A 81 -4.37 -15.21 14.06
C CYS A 81 -5.62 -16.11 14.15
N LEU A 82 -6.79 -15.51 13.97
CA LEU A 82 -8.11 -16.11 14.21
C LEU A 82 -8.56 -17.10 13.12
N GLU A 83 -7.95 -17.06 11.92
CA GLU A 83 -8.24 -18.02 10.84
C GLU A 83 -7.37 -19.30 10.92
N ASP A 84 -6.21 -19.24 11.59
CA ASP A 84 -5.23 -20.32 11.62
C ASP A 84 -5.09 -21.01 12.99
N SER A 85 -4.34 -22.11 13.01
CA SER A 85 -4.01 -22.84 14.23
C SER A 85 -2.63 -22.46 14.77
N ASN A 86 -2.39 -22.74 16.06
CA ASN A 86 -1.09 -22.56 16.71
C ASN A 86 0.06 -23.22 15.92
N ARG A 87 -0.20 -24.40 15.33
CA ARG A 87 0.79 -25.08 14.48
C ARG A 87 1.15 -24.26 13.26
N ARG A 88 0.15 -23.69 12.57
CA ARG A 88 0.39 -22.92 11.32
C ARG A 88 1.11 -21.62 11.60
N ILE A 89 0.66 -20.85 12.60
CA ILE A 89 1.31 -19.57 12.93
C ILE A 89 2.74 -19.79 13.41
N ARG A 90 3.01 -20.86 14.19
CA ARG A 90 4.37 -21.27 14.55
C ARG A 90 5.23 -21.55 13.33
N THR A 91 4.75 -22.37 12.40
CA THR A 91 5.50 -22.68 11.16
C THR A 91 5.80 -21.41 10.37
N ARG A 92 4.81 -20.54 10.15
CA ARG A 92 5.01 -19.29 9.41
C ARG A 92 5.98 -18.34 10.09
N ALA A 93 5.91 -18.20 11.42
CA ALA A 93 6.81 -17.33 12.16
C ALA A 93 8.27 -17.79 12.05
N ILE A 94 8.50 -19.11 12.13
CA ILE A 94 9.84 -19.70 11.92
C ILE A 94 10.32 -19.46 10.49
N GLU A 95 9.51 -19.82 9.48
CA GLU A 95 9.86 -19.62 8.07
C GLU A 95 10.23 -18.17 7.77
N LEU A 96 9.42 -17.21 8.23
CA LEU A 96 9.67 -15.78 8.00
C LEU A 96 10.89 -15.26 8.76
N ALA A 97 11.11 -15.70 10.00
CA ALA A 97 12.27 -15.26 10.77
C ALA A 97 13.58 -15.83 10.17
N GLU A 98 13.57 -17.09 9.73
CA GLU A 98 14.70 -17.72 9.04
C GLU A 98 15.01 -17.02 7.71
N ALA A 99 13.99 -16.60 6.96
CA ALA A 99 14.11 -15.88 5.68
C ALA A 99 15.02 -14.65 5.75
N VAL A 100 14.97 -13.93 6.87
CA VAL A 100 15.73 -12.69 7.11
C VAL A 100 16.84 -12.85 8.14
N GLY A 101 17.06 -14.08 8.64
CA GLY A 101 18.09 -14.38 9.64
C GLY A 101 17.82 -13.74 11.01
N TRP A 102 16.56 -13.48 11.34
CA TRP A 102 16.16 -12.91 12.63
C TRP A 102 15.81 -14.00 13.65
N GLY A 103 15.96 -13.66 14.93
CA GLY A 103 15.34 -14.43 16.00
C GLY A 103 13.83 -14.19 16.07
N ILE A 104 13.11 -15.07 16.77
CA ILE A 104 11.72 -14.79 17.16
C ILE A 104 11.78 -13.80 18.33
N PRO A 105 11.20 -12.59 18.21
CA PRO A 105 11.29 -11.57 19.25
C PRO A 105 10.38 -11.88 20.45
N ASP A 106 10.77 -11.44 21.64
CA ASP A 106 9.94 -11.55 22.85
C ASP A 106 8.74 -10.58 22.81
N GLN A 107 8.80 -9.54 21.98
CA GLN A 107 7.81 -8.47 21.88
C GLN A 107 6.56 -8.85 21.06
N ILE A 108 6.48 -10.06 20.50
CA ILE A 108 5.29 -10.52 19.77
C ILE A 108 4.54 -11.61 20.53
N GLU A 109 3.29 -11.33 20.88
CA GLU A 109 2.36 -12.30 21.45
C GLU A 109 1.34 -12.72 20.40
N VAL A 110 1.01 -14.01 20.38
CA VAL A 110 0.10 -14.60 19.39
C VAL A 110 -1.09 -15.22 20.10
N THR A 111 -2.28 -14.99 19.57
CA THR A 111 -3.48 -15.75 19.93
C THR A 111 -4.21 -16.24 18.70
N THR A 112 -4.81 -17.42 18.78
CA THR A 112 -5.69 -17.97 17.73
C THR A 112 -7.17 -17.91 18.12
N VAL A 113 -7.48 -17.36 19.30
CA VAL A 113 -8.84 -17.20 19.81
C VAL A 113 -8.95 -15.83 20.47
N MET A 114 -10.05 -15.13 20.20
CA MET A 114 -10.32 -13.80 20.75
C MET A 114 -11.85 -13.60 20.80
N PRO A 115 -12.38 -12.92 21.83
CA PRO A 115 -13.79 -12.53 21.86
C PRO A 115 -14.15 -11.63 20.68
N ARG A 116 -15.40 -11.67 20.21
CA ARG A 116 -15.83 -10.79 19.11
C ARG A 116 -16.00 -9.35 19.58
N LEU A 117 -15.84 -8.39 18.67
CA LEU A 117 -15.79 -6.95 18.94
C LEU A 117 -16.91 -6.40 19.86
N ARG A 118 -18.14 -6.91 19.72
CA ARG A 118 -19.32 -6.52 20.52
C ARG A 118 -20.09 -7.74 21.02
N GLU A 119 -19.37 -8.80 21.38
CA GLU A 119 -20.02 -9.96 22.01
C GLU A 119 -20.47 -9.53 23.41
N GLU A 120 -21.78 -9.51 23.63
CA GLU A 120 -22.35 -9.20 24.94
C GLU A 120 -22.39 -10.49 25.77
N SER A 121 -21.69 -10.48 26.90
CA SER A 121 -21.71 -11.53 27.92
C SER A 121 -21.63 -10.86 29.29
N GLU A 122 -22.35 -11.39 30.28
CA GLU A 122 -22.29 -10.87 31.66
C GLU A 122 -20.95 -11.21 32.34
N ASP A 123 -20.32 -12.32 31.92
CA ASP A 123 -19.13 -12.89 32.58
C ASP A 123 -17.87 -12.87 31.69
N GLU A 124 -17.98 -12.52 30.40
CA GLU A 124 -16.86 -12.54 29.46
C GLU A 124 -16.60 -11.15 28.86
N MET A 125 -15.32 -10.82 28.73
CA MET A 125 -14.88 -9.58 28.07
C MET A 125 -15.17 -9.63 26.58
N ASN A 126 -15.60 -8.51 26.00
CA ASN A 126 -15.70 -8.37 24.55
C ASN A 126 -14.34 -8.10 23.89
N GLY A 127 -14.31 -8.12 22.55
CA GLY A 127 -13.09 -7.94 21.78
C GLY A 127 -12.39 -6.60 22.00
N VAL A 128 -13.13 -5.51 22.27
CA VAL A 128 -12.53 -4.20 22.59
C VAL A 128 -11.86 -4.23 23.96
N GLU A 129 -12.53 -4.81 24.95
CA GLU A 129 -12.00 -4.95 26.32
C GLU A 129 -10.75 -5.83 26.34
N TYR A 130 -10.73 -6.91 25.57
CA TYR A 130 -9.54 -7.77 25.42
C TYR A 130 -8.33 -6.97 24.87
N MET A 131 -8.53 -6.18 23.81
CA MET A 131 -7.47 -5.33 23.28
C MET A 131 -7.05 -4.23 24.27
N GLN A 132 -7.99 -3.69 25.04
CA GLN A 132 -7.70 -2.67 26.05
C GLN A 132 -6.83 -3.23 27.17
N GLN A 133 -7.19 -4.40 27.70
CA GLN A 133 -6.41 -5.10 28.71
C GLN A 133 -5.00 -5.40 28.21
N TRP A 134 -4.85 -5.85 26.97
CA TRP A 134 -3.54 -6.07 26.38
C TRP A 134 -2.74 -4.77 26.28
N TYR A 135 -3.34 -3.69 25.75
CA TYR A 135 -2.69 -2.39 25.62
C TYR A 135 -2.17 -1.87 26.96
N GLU A 136 -2.98 -1.94 28.02
CA GLU A 136 -2.63 -1.48 29.36
C GLU A 136 -1.54 -2.33 30.04
N ALA A 137 -1.40 -3.60 29.65
CA ALA A 137 -0.40 -4.51 30.19
C ALA A 137 0.98 -4.37 29.53
N LYS A 138 1.09 -3.61 28.43
CA LYS A 138 2.33 -3.47 27.65
C LYS A 138 3.04 -2.15 27.91
N ALA A 139 4.37 -2.22 27.88
CA ALA A 139 5.21 -1.04 28.12
C ALA A 139 5.30 -0.15 26.88
N ASN A 140 5.28 -0.75 25.68
CA ASN A 140 5.36 -0.04 24.41
C ASN A 140 4.44 -0.67 23.35
N PRO A 141 3.11 -0.67 23.56
CA PRO A 141 2.15 -1.20 22.60
C PRO A 141 2.19 -0.42 21.27
N LYS A 142 2.57 -1.08 20.17
CA LYS A 142 2.67 -0.45 18.83
C LYS A 142 1.69 -1.00 17.81
N LEU A 143 1.41 -2.30 17.84
CA LEU A 143 0.62 -2.94 16.80
C LEU A 143 -0.28 -4.07 17.34
N ILE A 144 -1.56 -4.01 17.00
CA ILE A 144 -2.49 -5.14 17.13
C ILE A 144 -2.89 -5.56 15.71
N VAL A 145 -2.55 -6.79 15.31
CA VAL A 145 -2.99 -7.38 14.05
C VAL A 145 -4.20 -8.27 14.30
N ILE A 146 -5.28 -8.06 13.55
CA ILE A 146 -6.47 -8.91 13.57
C ILE A 146 -6.59 -9.61 12.22
N ASP A 147 -6.21 -10.89 12.19
CA ASP A 147 -6.22 -11.74 10.99
C ASP A 147 -7.20 -12.92 11.19
N MET A 148 -8.48 -12.83 10.83
CA MET A 148 -9.09 -11.81 9.97
C MET A 148 -10.44 -11.31 10.50
N TRP A 149 -10.88 -10.18 9.95
CA TRP A 149 -12.10 -9.46 10.33
C TRP A 149 -13.34 -10.32 10.52
N GLU A 150 -13.56 -11.31 9.66
CA GLU A 150 -14.73 -12.18 9.67
C GLU A 150 -14.88 -12.99 10.96
N TYR A 151 -13.77 -13.33 11.61
CA TYR A 151 -13.75 -14.04 12.89
C TYR A 151 -13.93 -13.11 14.08
N PHE A 152 -13.53 -11.84 13.94
CA PHE A 152 -13.57 -10.87 15.01
C PHE A 152 -14.88 -10.06 15.07
N ARG A 153 -15.50 -9.76 13.92
CA ARG A 153 -16.76 -9.01 13.89
C ARG A 153 -17.90 -9.81 14.56
N PRO A 154 -18.96 -9.17 15.08
CA PRO A 154 -20.12 -9.88 15.62
C PRO A 154 -20.79 -10.77 14.58
N VAL A 155 -21.42 -11.86 15.05
CA VAL A 155 -22.22 -12.74 14.18
C VAL A 155 -23.45 -11.97 13.69
N MET A 156 -23.53 -11.74 12.38
CA MET A 156 -24.68 -11.06 11.79
C MET A 156 -25.88 -12.01 11.73
N LYS A 157 -26.98 -11.68 12.41
CA LYS A 157 -28.25 -12.43 12.32
C LYS A 157 -28.78 -12.40 10.89
N LYS A 158 -29.13 -13.57 10.32
CA LYS A 158 -29.70 -13.70 8.96
C LYS A 158 -31.01 -12.91 8.87
N GLY A 159 -31.19 -12.12 7.79
CA GLY A 159 -32.46 -11.41 7.49
C GLY A 159 -32.39 -9.89 7.34
N ARG A 160 -31.22 -9.24 7.52
CA ARG A 160 -31.06 -7.80 7.28
C ARG A 160 -30.62 -7.53 5.83
N GLY A 161 -31.27 -6.58 5.15
CA GLY A 161 -30.97 -6.19 3.77
C GLY A 161 -29.54 -5.66 3.57
N ILE A 162 -29.05 -5.71 2.33
CA ILE A 162 -27.65 -5.42 1.95
C ILE A 162 -27.17 -4.04 2.42
N GLY A 163 -27.99 -2.98 2.28
CA GLY A 163 -27.63 -1.63 2.74
C GLY A 163 -27.42 -1.52 4.25
N ASN A 164 -28.17 -2.30 5.03
CA ASN A 164 -28.02 -2.34 6.49
C ASN A 164 -26.70 -3.02 6.89
N ALA A 165 -26.24 -4.03 6.13
CA ALA A 165 -24.99 -4.72 6.42
C ALA A 165 -23.77 -3.79 6.29
N TYR A 166 -23.74 -2.90 5.29
CA TYR A 166 -22.65 -1.92 5.11
C TYR A 166 -22.61 -0.89 6.22
N ASN A 167 -23.76 -0.33 6.62
CA ASN A 167 -23.82 0.62 7.73
C ASN A 167 -23.38 -0.02 9.05
N ILE A 168 -23.77 -1.27 9.30
CA ILE A 168 -23.32 -2.02 10.48
C ILE A 168 -21.80 -2.19 10.44
N GLU A 169 -21.23 -2.64 9.31
CA GLU A 169 -19.78 -2.82 9.17
C GLU A 169 -19.02 -1.51 9.39
N TYR A 170 -19.52 -0.40 8.85
CA TYR A 170 -18.96 0.94 9.06
C TYR A 170 -18.95 1.35 10.54
N GLU A 171 -20.06 1.13 11.26
CA GLU A 171 -20.14 1.45 12.70
C GLU A 171 -19.24 0.54 13.54
N LEU A 172 -19.04 -0.73 13.16
CA LEU A 172 -18.09 -1.61 13.85
C LEU A 172 -16.64 -1.16 13.61
N LEU A 173 -16.29 -0.74 12.39
CA LEU A 173 -14.95 -0.19 12.11
C LEU A 173 -14.71 1.11 12.90
N LYS A 174 -15.74 1.93 13.13
CA LYS A 174 -15.62 3.11 13.99
C LYS A 174 -15.26 2.78 15.44
N ASP A 175 -15.69 1.64 15.98
CA ASP A 175 -15.28 1.24 17.33
C ASP A 175 -13.78 0.96 17.40
N LEU A 176 -13.25 0.28 16.39
CA LEU A 176 -11.81 0.01 16.27
C LEU A 176 -11.01 1.30 16.10
N GLN A 177 -11.52 2.22 15.29
CA GLN A 177 -10.91 3.54 15.16
C GLN A 177 -10.98 4.32 16.49
N ALA A 178 -12.10 4.26 17.21
CA ALA A 178 -12.25 4.91 18.50
C ALA A 178 -11.34 4.28 19.57
N PHE A 179 -11.11 2.96 19.52
CA PHE A 179 -10.10 2.29 20.32
C PHE A 179 -8.71 2.85 20.03
N ALA A 180 -8.28 2.84 18.77
CA ALA A 180 -6.94 3.32 18.39
C ALA A 180 -6.74 4.82 18.67
N ARG A 181 -7.79 5.65 18.57
CA ARG A 181 -7.71 7.09 18.92
C ARG A 181 -7.61 7.36 20.42
N ARG A 182 -8.17 6.49 21.26
CA ARG A 182 -8.11 6.65 22.73
C ARG A 182 -6.79 6.17 23.32
N ASN A 183 -6.15 5.23 22.64
CA ASN A 183 -4.91 4.60 23.05
C ASN A 183 -3.76 5.16 22.20
N GLU A 184 -2.97 6.07 22.76
CA GLU A 184 -1.91 6.76 22.03
C GLU A 184 -0.84 5.77 21.52
N GLY A 185 -0.35 5.98 20.30
CA GLY A 185 0.75 5.21 19.73
C GLY A 185 0.41 3.84 19.14
N ILE A 186 -0.83 3.34 19.32
CA ILE A 186 -1.23 2.02 18.79
C ILE A 186 -1.76 2.10 17.35
N THR A 187 -1.41 1.09 16.57
CA THR A 187 -2.09 0.76 15.31
C THR A 187 -2.90 -0.51 15.47
N VAL A 188 -4.15 -0.50 14.99
CA VAL A 188 -4.92 -1.73 14.76
C VAL A 188 -4.88 -2.04 13.26
N LEU A 189 -4.18 -3.10 12.86
CA LEU A 189 -4.12 -3.58 11.49
C LEU A 189 -5.11 -4.72 11.29
N LEU A 190 -6.20 -4.43 10.56
CA LEU A 190 -7.26 -5.39 10.29
C LEU A 190 -7.08 -6.04 8.91
N VAL A 191 -6.91 -7.36 8.87
CA VAL A 191 -6.87 -8.11 7.60
C VAL A 191 -8.30 -8.39 7.14
N HIS A 192 -8.61 -8.04 5.89
CA HIS A 192 -9.97 -8.10 5.33
C HIS A 192 -9.99 -8.69 3.92
N HIS A 193 -10.98 -9.54 3.64
CA HIS A 193 -11.15 -10.11 2.30
C HIS A 193 -12.02 -9.21 1.42
N LEU A 194 -11.49 -8.82 0.25
CA LEU A 194 -12.32 -8.19 -0.77
C LEU A 194 -13.31 -9.21 -1.36
N ARG A 195 -14.58 -8.81 -1.46
CA ARG A 195 -15.60 -9.62 -2.14
C ARG A 195 -15.30 -9.62 -3.64
N LYS A 196 -15.41 -10.79 -4.28
CA LYS A 196 -15.37 -10.88 -5.74
C LYS A 196 -16.56 -10.11 -6.33
N SER A 197 -16.32 -9.03 -7.06
CA SER A 197 -17.32 -8.49 -7.98
C SER A 197 -17.18 -9.17 -9.34
N THR A 198 -18.29 -9.35 -10.03
CA THR A 198 -18.40 -10.00 -11.35
C THR A 198 -18.12 -9.03 -12.51
N GLY A 199 -17.39 -7.93 -12.28
CA GLY A 199 -17.20 -6.85 -13.26
C GLY A 199 -15.73 -6.59 -13.63
N HIS A 200 -15.48 -6.35 -14.92
CA HIS A 200 -14.17 -6.01 -15.50
C HIS A 200 -13.69 -4.58 -15.19
N GLY A 201 -14.17 -3.96 -14.10
CA GLY A 201 -13.75 -2.62 -13.67
C GLY A 201 -12.45 -2.64 -12.88
N ASP A 202 -11.72 -1.52 -12.89
CA ASP A 202 -10.52 -1.31 -12.09
C ASP A 202 -10.79 -1.71 -10.63
N ILE A 203 -9.86 -2.41 -9.99
CA ILE A 203 -10.01 -2.92 -8.62
C ILE A 203 -10.21 -1.77 -7.62
N ILE A 204 -9.81 -0.55 -7.96
CA ILE A 204 -10.14 0.67 -7.23
C ILE A 204 -11.65 0.90 -7.19
N ASP A 205 -12.38 0.59 -8.27
CA ASP A 205 -13.85 0.58 -8.27
C ASP A 205 -14.46 -0.60 -7.48
N GLN A 206 -13.71 -1.69 -7.32
CA GLN A 206 -14.13 -2.80 -6.46
C GLN A 206 -14.01 -2.45 -4.97
N VAL A 207 -13.06 -1.58 -4.62
CA VAL A 207 -12.94 -0.98 -3.28
C VAL A 207 -13.92 0.18 -3.10
N SER A 208 -14.20 0.95 -4.16
CA SER A 208 -15.23 2.01 -4.13
C SER A 208 -16.65 1.44 -3.92
N GLY A 209 -16.88 0.18 -4.31
CA GLY A 209 -18.10 -0.59 -4.01
C GLY A 209 -18.36 -0.87 -2.52
N SER A 210 -17.38 -0.65 -1.64
CA SER A 210 -17.57 -0.67 -0.19
C SER A 210 -17.16 0.66 0.44
N ALA A 211 -18.01 1.68 0.27
CA ALA A 211 -17.83 3.02 0.88
C ALA A 211 -17.45 2.96 2.39
N ALA A 212 -17.89 1.92 3.10
CA ALA A 212 -17.53 1.64 4.49
C ALA A 212 -16.02 1.40 4.71
N MET A 213 -15.35 0.65 3.81
CA MET A 213 -13.92 0.33 3.93
C MET A 213 -13.00 1.50 3.57
N VAL A 214 -13.48 2.48 2.80
CA VAL A 214 -12.70 3.67 2.43
C VAL A 214 -12.93 4.82 3.41
N GLY A 215 -14.14 4.93 3.98
CA GLY A 215 -14.51 6.08 4.82
C GLY A 215 -14.18 5.94 6.30
N ALA A 216 -14.16 4.73 6.85
CA ALA A 216 -13.92 4.51 8.29
C ALA A 216 -12.43 4.56 8.68
N PRO A 217 -11.53 3.73 8.12
CA PRO A 217 -10.17 3.63 8.62
C PRO A 217 -9.34 4.89 8.39
N ASP A 218 -8.27 5.04 9.17
CA ASP A 218 -7.29 6.10 9.00
C ASP A 218 -6.30 5.76 7.87
N THR A 219 -6.06 4.47 7.63
CA THR A 219 -5.24 3.95 6.52
C THR A 219 -5.90 2.75 5.83
N VAL A 220 -5.88 2.73 4.50
CA VAL A 220 -6.31 1.60 3.65
C VAL A 220 -5.10 1.12 2.85
N ALA A 221 -4.80 -0.17 2.96
CA ALA A 221 -3.79 -0.85 2.18
C ALA A 221 -4.44 -1.99 1.37
N ILE A 222 -4.39 -1.91 0.04
CA ILE A 222 -4.95 -2.90 -0.87
C ILE A 222 -3.79 -3.71 -1.45
N PHE A 223 -3.79 -5.00 -1.15
CA PHE A 223 -2.82 -5.93 -1.68
C PHE A 223 -3.40 -6.75 -2.82
N ARG A 224 -2.65 -6.87 -3.92
CA ARG A 224 -3.00 -7.71 -5.08
C ARG A 224 -1.76 -8.38 -5.64
N ARG A 225 -1.89 -9.59 -6.18
CA ARG A 225 -0.81 -10.21 -6.96
C ARG A 225 -0.74 -9.58 -8.36
N THR A 226 0.44 -9.58 -8.97
CA THR A 226 0.58 -9.26 -10.40
C THR A 226 0.22 -10.51 -11.23
N GLY A 227 -0.43 -10.32 -12.38
CA GLY A 227 -1.19 -11.38 -13.07
C GLY A 227 -0.40 -12.58 -13.60
N GLU A 228 0.93 -12.50 -13.68
CA GLU A 228 1.77 -13.58 -14.24
C GLU A 228 2.69 -14.23 -13.19
N ASN A 229 3.17 -13.46 -12.21
CA ASN A 229 4.09 -13.97 -11.20
C ASN A 229 3.36 -14.07 -9.86
N GLN A 230 3.04 -15.30 -9.45
CA GLN A 230 2.42 -15.55 -8.16
C GLN A 230 3.26 -15.06 -7.00
N LEU A 231 4.54 -14.74 -7.16
CA LEU A 231 5.41 -14.18 -6.12
C LEU A 231 5.52 -12.65 -6.14
N GLN A 232 4.91 -11.95 -7.09
CA GLN A 232 4.88 -10.47 -7.07
C GLN A 232 3.52 -9.94 -6.64
N GLY A 233 3.54 -8.86 -5.87
CA GLY A 233 2.35 -8.18 -5.42
C GLY A 233 2.51 -6.67 -5.43
N ILE A 234 1.39 -5.97 -5.59
CA ILE A 234 1.31 -4.52 -5.47
C ILE A 234 0.51 -4.21 -4.22
N LEU A 235 1.11 -3.40 -3.35
CA LEU A 235 0.48 -2.83 -2.17
C LEU A 235 0.19 -1.36 -2.45
N HIS A 236 -1.09 -1.04 -2.66
CA HIS A 236 -1.55 0.35 -2.78
C HIS A 236 -1.97 0.84 -1.40
N LEU A 237 -1.40 1.95 -0.95
CA LEU A 237 -1.72 2.55 0.34
C LEU A 237 -2.28 3.95 0.16
N LYS A 238 -3.25 4.29 1.00
CA LYS A 238 -3.81 5.64 1.13
C LYS A 238 -4.29 5.85 2.56
N GLY A 239 -4.09 7.03 3.12
CA GLY A 239 -4.57 7.33 4.46
C GLY A 239 -4.73 8.82 4.69
N ARG A 240 -5.13 9.17 5.91
CA ARG A 240 -5.30 10.57 6.33
C ARG A 240 -3.95 11.25 6.57
N ASP A 241 -2.99 10.47 7.07
CA ASP A 241 -1.66 10.95 7.47
C ASP A 241 -0.53 10.47 6.54
N ILE A 242 -0.87 9.74 5.47
CA ILE A 242 0.09 9.29 4.45
C ILE A 242 -0.38 9.68 3.05
N ALA A 243 0.59 10.00 2.19
CA ALA A 243 0.32 10.19 0.77
C ALA A 243 -0.10 8.86 0.13
N GLU A 244 -0.91 8.95 -0.92
CA GLU A 244 -1.25 7.79 -1.73
C GLU A 244 0.01 7.27 -2.43
N THR A 245 0.32 5.99 -2.24
CA THR A 245 1.53 5.36 -2.77
C THR A 245 1.26 3.94 -3.24
N GLU A 246 2.05 3.46 -4.19
CA GLU A 246 2.03 2.07 -4.65
C GLU A 246 3.42 1.47 -4.51
N LEU A 247 3.47 0.32 -3.85
CA LEU A 247 4.69 -0.45 -3.61
C LEU A 247 4.64 -1.75 -4.40
N LEU A 248 5.68 -2.03 -5.18
CA LEU A 248 5.91 -3.33 -5.77
C LEU A 248 6.67 -4.19 -4.76
N LEU A 249 6.03 -5.28 -4.35
CA LEU A 249 6.59 -6.26 -3.44
C LEU A 249 6.95 -7.54 -4.20
N GLN A 250 8.10 -8.10 -3.86
CA GLN A 250 8.54 -9.41 -4.32
C GLN A 250 8.57 -10.35 -3.10
N GLY A 251 7.77 -11.40 -3.18
CA GLY A 251 7.81 -12.53 -2.27
C GLY A 251 8.92 -13.50 -2.70
N GLY A 252 9.58 -14.13 -1.73
CA GLY A 252 10.40 -15.31 -1.96
C GLY A 252 9.63 -16.61 -1.77
N GLU A 253 10.30 -17.74 -2.01
CA GLU A 253 9.83 -19.07 -1.60
C GLU A 253 9.70 -19.19 -0.06
N ASP A 254 10.40 -18.30 0.65
CA ASP A 254 10.37 -18.08 2.09
C ASP A 254 9.14 -17.31 2.59
N HIS A 255 8.25 -16.89 1.68
CA HIS A 255 7.05 -16.10 1.95
C HIS A 255 7.29 -14.69 2.53
N TRP A 256 8.54 -14.24 2.61
CA TRP A 256 8.88 -12.89 3.05
C TRP A 256 8.70 -11.90 1.90
N TRP A 257 8.11 -10.74 2.19
CA TRP A 257 7.82 -9.72 1.20
C TRP A 257 8.83 -8.58 1.25
N ASN A 258 9.56 -8.38 0.17
CA ASN A 258 10.53 -7.30 0.02
C ASN A 258 10.02 -6.20 -0.91
N LEU A 259 10.27 -4.94 -0.55
CA LEU A 259 10.07 -3.82 -1.46
C LEU A 259 11.10 -3.89 -2.60
N VAL A 260 10.62 -3.95 -3.84
CA VAL A 260 11.48 -3.97 -5.04
C VAL A 260 11.20 -2.83 -6.02
N GLY A 261 10.21 -2.00 -5.72
CA GLY A 261 9.90 -0.82 -6.53
C GLY A 261 8.75 0.00 -5.98
N GLN A 262 8.62 1.23 -6.50
CA GLN A 262 7.52 2.15 -6.19
C GLN A 262 6.86 2.62 -7.49
N GLU A 263 6.10 3.72 -7.45
CA GLU A 263 5.24 4.24 -8.53
C GLU A 263 5.64 3.87 -9.97
N ASP A 264 6.81 4.28 -10.45
CA ASP A 264 7.20 4.06 -11.85
C ASP A 264 7.43 2.58 -12.17
N THR A 265 8.00 1.83 -11.24
CA THR A 265 8.15 0.37 -11.38
C THR A 265 6.78 -0.32 -11.36
N VAL A 266 5.89 0.09 -10.45
CA VAL A 266 4.52 -0.44 -10.36
C VAL A 266 3.75 -0.21 -11.66
N ARG A 267 3.87 0.98 -12.26
CA ARG A 267 3.26 1.30 -13.56
C ARG A 267 3.76 0.37 -14.65
N LYS A 268 5.07 0.15 -14.75
CA LYS A 268 5.68 -0.74 -15.75
C LYS A 268 5.19 -2.18 -15.61
N VAL A 269 5.13 -2.73 -14.39
CA VAL A 269 4.68 -4.12 -14.18
C VAL A 269 3.17 -4.28 -14.31
N SER A 270 2.39 -3.22 -14.13
CA SER A 270 0.93 -3.24 -14.32
C SER A 270 0.52 -3.18 -15.81
N LEU A 271 1.47 -3.00 -16.73
CA LEU A 271 1.21 -3.06 -18.17
C LEU A 271 0.85 -4.47 -18.62
N SER A 272 -0.02 -4.57 -19.65
CA SER A 272 -0.20 -5.82 -20.38
C SER A 272 1.13 -6.24 -21.02
N LYS A 273 1.30 -7.55 -21.29
CA LYS A 273 2.49 -8.10 -21.93
C LYS A 273 2.86 -7.30 -23.19
N GLU A 274 1.88 -6.99 -24.04
CA GLU A 274 2.11 -6.26 -25.29
C GLU A 274 2.54 -4.81 -25.08
N ARG A 275 2.03 -4.14 -24.03
CA ARG A 275 2.47 -2.79 -23.69
C ARG A 275 3.86 -2.78 -23.07
N ARG A 276 4.18 -3.80 -22.27
CA ARG A 276 5.50 -3.98 -21.65
C ARG A 276 6.57 -4.17 -22.71
N GLU A 277 6.34 -5.05 -23.70
CA GLU A 277 7.24 -5.26 -24.84
C GLU A 277 7.53 -3.98 -25.63
N ILE A 278 6.56 -3.08 -25.78
CA ILE A 278 6.78 -1.77 -26.41
C ILE A 278 7.71 -0.89 -25.55
N ILE A 279 7.49 -0.85 -24.23
CA ILE A 279 8.36 -0.09 -23.31
C ILE A 279 9.77 -0.66 -23.29
N ASP A 280 9.92 -1.98 -23.24
CA ASP A 280 11.22 -2.65 -23.21
C ASP A 280 11.98 -2.38 -24.51
N LEU A 281 11.32 -2.49 -25.67
CA LEU A 281 11.91 -2.14 -26.97
C LEU A 281 12.34 -0.67 -27.03
N LEU A 282 11.50 0.26 -26.59
CA LEU A 282 11.85 1.70 -26.59
C LEU A 282 12.98 2.01 -25.61
N THR A 283 13.13 1.22 -24.54
CA THR A 283 14.25 1.29 -23.61
C THR A 283 15.53 0.77 -24.26
N GLU A 284 15.45 -0.38 -24.93
CA GLU A 284 16.60 -1.02 -25.59
C GLU A 284 17.13 -0.20 -26.78
N MET A 285 16.22 0.35 -27.59
CA MET A 285 16.60 1.09 -28.79
C MET A 285 17.07 2.52 -28.49
N ASP A 286 16.74 3.06 -27.32
CA ASP A 286 17.06 4.41 -26.83
C ASP A 286 16.91 5.54 -27.88
N LYS A 287 15.88 5.43 -28.73
CA LYS A 287 15.59 6.40 -29.80
C LYS A 287 14.11 6.41 -30.16
N PRO A 288 13.59 7.49 -30.77
CA PRO A 288 12.22 7.51 -31.26
C PRO A 288 11.98 6.47 -32.37
N LEU A 289 10.93 5.66 -32.22
CA LEU A 289 10.48 4.68 -33.21
C LEU A 289 9.06 4.97 -33.69
N SER A 290 8.82 4.78 -34.98
CA SER A 290 7.49 4.82 -35.58
C SER A 290 6.68 3.57 -35.24
N PRO A 291 5.33 3.62 -35.31
CA PRO A 291 4.49 2.43 -35.13
C PRO A 291 4.89 1.25 -36.02
N LYS A 292 5.31 1.54 -37.26
CA LYS A 292 5.75 0.53 -38.23
C LYS A 292 7.08 -0.12 -37.82
N GLU A 293 8.05 0.67 -37.35
CA GLU A 293 9.32 0.14 -36.83
C GLU A 293 9.07 -0.77 -35.62
N ILE A 294 8.23 -0.35 -34.68
CA ILE A 294 7.87 -1.13 -33.49
C ILE A 294 7.16 -2.44 -33.89
N GLY A 295 6.23 -2.39 -34.84
CA GLY A 295 5.54 -3.57 -35.36
C GLY A 295 6.51 -4.58 -35.98
N VAL A 296 7.51 -4.11 -36.73
CA VAL A 296 8.56 -4.97 -37.30
C VAL A 296 9.41 -5.61 -36.21
N TYR A 297 9.88 -4.85 -35.22
CA TYR A 297 10.70 -5.37 -34.13
C TYR A 297 9.97 -6.41 -33.28
N LEU A 298 8.68 -6.19 -32.98
CA LEU A 298 7.89 -7.06 -32.12
C LEU A 298 7.14 -8.17 -32.88
N GLY A 299 7.20 -8.18 -34.22
CA GLY A 299 6.43 -9.12 -35.04
C GLY A 299 4.90 -8.95 -34.90
N LYS A 300 4.43 -7.70 -34.76
CA LYS A 300 3.02 -7.37 -34.49
C LYS A 300 2.40 -6.48 -35.56
N ASP A 301 1.08 -6.60 -35.71
CA ASP A 301 0.29 -5.75 -36.61
C ASP A 301 0.42 -4.25 -36.25
N ASP A 302 0.63 -3.42 -37.27
CA ASP A 302 0.84 -1.97 -37.15
C ASP A 302 -0.41 -1.25 -36.59
N GLY A 303 -1.61 -1.72 -36.92
CA GLY A 303 -2.87 -1.22 -36.34
C GLY A 303 -2.96 -1.50 -34.84
N ALA A 304 -2.62 -2.71 -34.42
CA ALA A 304 -2.56 -3.08 -33.00
C ALA A 304 -1.51 -2.24 -32.25
N ILE A 305 -0.33 -2.03 -32.81
CA ILE A 305 0.71 -1.18 -32.22
C ILE A 305 0.24 0.27 -32.07
N ARG A 306 -0.43 0.86 -33.09
CA ARG A 306 -0.98 2.22 -32.98
C ARG A 306 -1.97 2.35 -31.82
N GLN A 307 -2.84 1.37 -31.62
CA GLN A 307 -3.80 1.36 -30.51
C GLN A 307 -3.09 1.27 -29.16
N LEU A 308 -2.06 0.45 -29.03
CA LEU A 308 -1.27 0.33 -27.80
C LEU A 308 -0.50 1.62 -27.49
N LEU A 309 0.15 2.22 -28.50
CA LEU A 309 0.86 3.50 -28.37
C LEU A 309 -0.08 4.64 -27.99
N TYR A 310 -1.28 4.70 -28.59
CA TYR A 310 -2.30 5.67 -28.22
C TYR A 310 -2.67 5.55 -26.73
N LYS A 311 -2.88 4.33 -26.22
CA LYS A 311 -3.21 4.09 -24.81
C LYS A 311 -2.03 4.43 -23.88
N LEU A 312 -0.80 4.11 -24.27
CA LEU A 312 0.42 4.42 -23.50
C LEU A 312 0.72 5.93 -23.43
N HIS A 313 0.37 6.67 -24.48
CA HIS A 313 0.57 8.11 -24.58
C HIS A 313 -0.52 8.95 -23.92
N ASN A 314 -1.78 8.53 -23.99
CA ASN A 314 -2.93 9.35 -23.55
C ASN A 314 -3.45 9.06 -22.12
N GLN A 315 -2.75 8.23 -21.36
CA GLN A 315 -3.07 7.99 -19.94
C GLN A 315 -2.66 9.19 -19.06
N PRO A 316 -3.26 9.38 -17.87
CA PRO A 316 -3.02 10.57 -17.02
C PRO A 316 -1.56 10.86 -16.68
N LYS A 317 -0.71 9.83 -16.65
CA LYS A 317 0.76 9.93 -16.56
C LYS A 317 1.39 9.15 -17.73
N PRO A 318 1.62 9.79 -18.89
CA PRO A 318 2.12 9.12 -20.09
C PRO A 318 3.46 8.42 -19.87
N LEU A 319 3.57 7.16 -20.29
CA LEU A 319 4.82 6.38 -20.23
C LEU A 319 5.70 6.58 -21.47
N ILE A 320 5.13 7.17 -22.52
CA ILE A 320 5.81 7.50 -23.76
C ILE A 320 5.38 8.89 -24.22
N LYS A 321 6.26 9.57 -24.94
CA LYS A 321 5.97 10.84 -25.61
C LYS A 321 6.04 10.68 -27.12
N LYS A 322 5.33 11.56 -27.82
CA LYS A 322 5.38 11.65 -29.27
C LYS A 322 6.51 12.61 -29.69
N VAL A 323 7.33 12.20 -30.66
CA VAL A 323 8.41 12.98 -31.26
C VAL A 323 8.20 12.95 -32.78
N GLY A 324 7.55 13.99 -33.32
CA GLY A 324 7.10 13.97 -34.71
C GLY A 324 6.02 12.91 -34.95
N ASP A 325 6.25 11.98 -35.87
CA ASP A 325 5.42 10.80 -36.14
C ASP A 325 5.85 9.54 -35.35
N LYS A 326 6.90 9.67 -34.54
CA LYS A 326 7.49 8.59 -33.73
C LYS A 326 7.16 8.71 -32.24
N TYR A 327 7.48 7.67 -31.49
CA TYR A 327 7.31 7.59 -30.04
C TYR A 327 8.63 7.26 -29.35
N ALA A 328 8.85 7.83 -28.17
CA ALA A 328 10.06 7.64 -27.36
C ALA A 328 9.72 7.64 -25.87
N LEU A 329 10.64 7.17 -25.02
CA LEU A 329 10.55 7.36 -23.58
C LEU A 329 10.64 8.85 -23.20
N PRO A 330 10.01 9.30 -22.11
CA PRO A 330 9.98 10.71 -21.71
C PRO A 330 11.37 11.35 -21.56
N ASN A 331 12.36 10.56 -21.10
CA ASN A 331 13.69 11.04 -20.74
C ASN A 331 14.69 11.14 -21.90
N ILE A 332 14.34 10.66 -23.10
CA ILE A 332 15.24 10.75 -24.26
C ILE A 332 15.24 12.20 -24.78
N SER A 333 16.38 12.90 -24.70
CA SER A 333 16.54 14.27 -25.21
C SER A 333 16.46 14.31 -26.73
N ASN A 334 15.79 15.33 -27.28
CA ASN A 334 15.61 15.52 -28.73
C ASN A 334 16.95 15.77 -29.45
N SER A 335 17.67 14.73 -29.85
CA SER A 335 18.81 14.86 -30.76
C SER A 335 18.32 14.89 -32.22
N SER A 336 17.56 15.91 -32.59
CA SER A 336 17.27 16.18 -34.00
C SER A 336 16.82 17.62 -34.19
N ASN A 337 17.74 18.57 -34.13
CA ASN A 337 17.59 19.87 -34.81
C ASN A 337 18.98 20.44 -35.14
N ALA A 338 19.57 19.96 -36.22
CA ALA A 338 20.56 20.71 -37.00
C ALA A 338 20.84 20.00 -38.34
N SER A 339 20.02 20.28 -39.36
CA SER A 339 20.55 20.40 -40.72
C SER A 339 19.72 21.40 -41.50
N LYS A 340 20.32 22.55 -41.83
CA LYS A 340 20.35 23.17 -43.17
C LYS A 340 20.82 24.63 -43.11
N GLY A 341 22.06 24.83 -43.57
CA GLY A 341 22.47 25.86 -44.52
C GLY A 341 22.16 27.33 -44.23
N SER A 342 23.21 28.09 -44.00
CA SER A 342 23.36 29.43 -44.60
C SER A 342 24.82 29.60 -45.01
N ASN A 343 25.06 29.45 -46.32
CA ASN A 343 26.22 30.06 -46.96
C ASN A 343 25.98 31.56 -46.97
N THR A 344 26.87 32.34 -46.33
CA THR A 344 27.09 33.72 -46.73
C THR A 344 28.56 34.06 -46.56
N VAL A 345 29.20 34.29 -47.70
CA VAL A 345 30.53 34.87 -47.86
C VAL A 345 30.48 36.33 -47.42
N ILE A 346 31.34 36.76 -46.48
CA ILE A 346 31.93 38.12 -46.49
C ILE A 346 33.39 38.04 -46.03
N SER A 347 34.20 38.76 -46.80
CA SER A 347 35.63 38.99 -46.86
C SER A 347 36.33 39.56 -45.62
N ASN A 348 37.64 39.28 -45.55
CA ASN A 348 38.69 40.00 -44.82
C ASN A 348 38.56 41.54 -44.86
N ILE A 349 38.75 42.19 -43.70
CA ILE A 349 39.50 43.45 -43.55
C ILE A 349 40.25 43.42 -42.20
N SER A 350 41.52 43.82 -42.26
CA SER A 350 42.56 43.95 -41.23
C SER A 350 42.49 45.25 -40.40
N ASN A 351 43.30 45.29 -39.33
CA ASN A 351 43.72 46.43 -38.49
C ASN A 351 42.69 46.89 -37.44
N GLY A 352 43.01 47.22 -36.19
CA GLY A 352 44.25 47.47 -35.48
C GLY A 352 43.92 48.36 -34.25
N ASP A 353 44.76 48.30 -33.23
CA ASP A 353 44.97 49.27 -32.14
C ASP A 353 44.04 49.42 -30.92
N ASN A 354 44.72 49.17 -29.78
CA ASN A 354 44.86 49.99 -28.56
C ASN A 354 43.75 50.07 -27.51
N GLY A 355 44.13 49.62 -26.30
CA GLY A 355 43.45 49.79 -25.03
C GLY A 355 43.98 48.82 -23.99
#